data_AF-A0A024UE62-F1
#
_entry.id   AF-A0A024UE62-F1
#
_cell.length_a   1.000
_cell.length_b   1.000
_cell.length_c   1.000
_cell.angle_alpha   90.00
_cell.angle_beta   90.00
_cell.angle_gamma   90.00
#
_symmetry.space_group_name_H-M   'P 1'
#
loop_
_entity.id
_entity.type
_entity.pdbx_description
1 polymer ?
#
loop_
_entity_poly.entity_id
_entity_poly.type
_entity_poly.pdbx_seq_one_letter_code
_entity_poly.pdbx_strand_id
1 'polypeptide(L)'
;MPTNAKILAHEFLKDMARDAYFPQDLVLQGKQLLERLCDDIEQAQPLTPARLLELTHATTEEFNQLEEAFEARGSMLETVARDAIGSDIGFIAAAYGFDVDVEELISNREW
;
A
#
# COMPACT_ATOMS: atom_id res chain seq x y z
N MET A 1 -14.22 -0.36 6.11
CA MET A 1 -13.59 -1.67 6.30
C MET A 1 -13.94 -2.53 5.11
N PRO A 2 -12.92 -3.08 4.41
CA PRO A 2 -13.13 -3.75 3.15
C PRO A 2 -13.94 -5.03 3.36
N THR A 3 -14.74 -5.40 2.37
CA THR A 3 -15.60 -6.58 2.40
C THR A 3 -15.05 -7.74 1.57
N ASN A 4 -14.04 -7.48 0.72
CA ASN A 4 -13.41 -8.49 -0.11
C ASN A 4 -12.71 -9.58 0.74
N ALA A 5 -13.15 -10.83 0.59
CA ALA A 5 -12.64 -11.96 1.37
C ALA A 5 -11.13 -12.21 1.18
N LYS A 6 -10.55 -11.90 0.01
CA LYS A 6 -9.11 -12.01 -0.21
C LYS A 6 -8.34 -10.98 0.61
N ILE A 7 -8.87 -9.74 0.67
CA ILE A 7 -8.29 -8.64 1.45
C ILE A 7 -8.36 -8.97 2.94
N LEU A 8 -9.52 -9.42 3.42
CA LEU A 8 -9.71 -9.79 4.83
C LEU A 8 -8.81 -10.95 5.32
N ALA A 9 -8.32 -11.78 4.40
CA ALA A 9 -7.41 -12.89 4.69
C ALA A 9 -5.93 -12.53 4.52
N HIS A 10 -5.62 -11.33 4.02
CA HIS A 10 -4.25 -10.91 3.69
C HIS A 10 -3.62 -10.13 4.84
N GLU A 11 -2.34 -10.39 5.10
CA GLU A 11 -1.56 -9.69 6.13
C GLU A 11 -0.68 -8.63 5.45
N PHE A 12 -1.14 -7.37 5.44
CA PHE A 12 -0.39 -6.26 4.87
C PHE A 12 0.92 -5.97 5.63
N LEU A 13 1.93 -5.53 4.87
CA LEU A 13 3.27 -5.13 5.30
C LEU A 13 3.92 -6.15 6.24
N LYS A 14 3.68 -7.43 5.99
CA LYS A 14 4.10 -8.55 6.84
C LYS A 14 5.60 -8.56 7.10
N ASP A 15 6.40 -8.31 6.07
CA ASP A 15 7.86 -8.34 6.17
C ASP A 15 8.38 -7.14 6.98
N MET A 16 7.82 -5.94 6.76
CA MET A 16 8.12 -4.76 7.58
C MET A 16 7.72 -4.98 9.05
N ALA A 17 6.56 -5.60 9.32
CA ALA A 17 6.08 -5.83 10.68
C ALA A 17 6.94 -6.82 11.48
N ARG A 18 7.75 -7.65 10.80
CA ARG A 18 8.61 -8.67 11.41
C ARG A 18 10.06 -8.21 11.57
N ASP A 19 10.40 -7.08 10.99
CA ASP A 19 11.74 -6.53 11.02
C ASP A 19 11.80 -5.35 12.00
N ALA A 20 12.70 -5.46 12.98
CA ALA A 20 12.88 -4.46 14.03
C ALA A 20 13.46 -3.13 13.52
N TYR A 21 13.94 -3.09 12.28
CA TYR A 21 14.33 -1.86 11.59
C TYR A 21 13.15 -0.90 11.44
N PHE A 22 11.94 -1.43 11.18
CA PHE A 22 10.75 -0.60 10.97
C PHE A 22 10.00 -0.34 12.28
N PRO A 23 9.78 0.94 12.66
CA PRO A 23 8.95 1.28 13.79
C PRO A 23 7.51 0.75 13.65
N GLN A 24 7.09 -0.09 14.59
CA GLN A 24 5.80 -0.81 14.51
C GLN A 24 4.58 0.10 14.36
N ASP A 25 4.60 1.28 14.98
CA ASP A 25 3.52 2.25 14.89
C ASP A 25 3.43 2.94 13.52
N LEU A 26 4.55 3.09 12.80
CA LEU A 26 4.56 3.58 11.43
C LEU A 26 4.17 2.48 10.43
N VAL A 27 4.61 1.25 10.66
CA VAL A 27 4.14 0.09 9.88
C VAL A 27 2.62 -0.05 10.02
N LEU A 28 2.07 0.13 11.22
CA LEU A 28 0.63 0.10 11.44
C LEU A 28 -0.10 1.20 10.65
N GLN A 29 0.46 2.42 10.58
CA GLN A 29 -0.09 3.48 9.74
C GLN A 29 -0.09 3.08 8.26
N GLY A 30 1.02 2.51 7.76
CA GLY A 30 1.09 1.99 6.39
C GLY A 30 0.02 0.92 6.09
N LYS A 31 -0.26 0.02 7.05
CA LYS A 31 -1.36 -0.97 6.90
C LYS A 31 -2.73 -0.28 6.80
N GLN A 32 -2.97 0.76 7.60
CA GLN A 32 -4.21 1.53 7.55
C GLN A 32 -4.38 2.27 6.22
N LEU A 33 -3.29 2.75 5.59
CA LEU A 33 -3.33 3.32 4.25
C LEU A 33 -3.81 2.28 3.21
N LEU A 34 -3.28 1.06 3.27
CA LEU A 34 -3.66 -0.03 2.37
C LEU A 34 -5.10 -0.53 2.60
N GLU A 35 -5.54 -0.59 3.86
CA GLU A 35 -6.93 -0.91 4.19
C GLU A 35 -7.90 0.16 3.66
N ARG A 36 -7.53 1.45 3.77
CA ARG A 36 -8.33 2.55 3.23
C ARG A 36 -8.36 2.53 1.70
N LEU A 37 -7.25 2.20 1.04
CA LEU A 37 -7.23 1.97 -0.42
C LEU A 37 -8.25 0.90 -0.82
N CYS A 38 -8.35 -0.20 -0.08
CA CYS A 38 -9.35 -1.25 -0.34
C CYS A 38 -10.79 -0.72 -0.17
N ASP A 39 -11.04 0.07 0.89
CA ASP A 39 -12.32 0.73 1.12
C ASP A 39 -12.70 1.68 -0.02
N ASP A 40 -11.76 2.50 -0.48
CA ASP A 40 -11.98 3.48 -1.55
C ASP A 40 -12.25 2.80 -2.89
N ILE A 41 -11.57 1.68 -3.18
CA ILE A 41 -11.81 0.85 -4.36
C ILE A 41 -13.23 0.26 -4.34
N GLU A 42 -13.68 -0.26 -3.20
CA GLU A 42 -15.04 -0.82 -3.06
C GLU A 42 -16.12 0.25 -3.22
N GLN A 43 -15.88 1.46 -2.73
CA GLN A 43 -16.81 2.59 -2.86
C GLN A 43 -16.85 3.20 -4.26
N ALA A 44 -15.77 3.09 -5.03
CA ALA A 44 -15.65 3.68 -6.36
C ALA A 44 -16.23 2.81 -7.49
N GLN A 45 -17.07 1.81 -7.18
CA GLN A 45 -17.63 0.94 -8.21
C GLN A 45 -18.71 1.61 -9.09
N PRO A 46 -18.71 1.40 -10.42
CA PRO A 46 -17.78 0.54 -11.17
C PRO A 46 -16.39 1.18 -11.32
N LEU A 47 -15.34 0.43 -10.96
CA LEU A 47 -13.96 0.91 -10.99
C LEU A 47 -13.36 0.76 -12.39
N THR A 48 -12.63 1.78 -12.85
CA THR A 48 -11.86 1.74 -14.10
C THR A 48 -10.36 1.66 -13.81
N PRO A 49 -9.51 1.20 -14.75
CA PRO A 49 -8.06 1.21 -14.56
C PRO A 49 -7.49 2.62 -14.26
N ALA A 50 -8.04 3.65 -14.90
CA ALA A 50 -7.64 5.04 -14.62
C ALA A 50 -7.99 5.44 -13.18
N ARG A 51 -9.19 5.06 -12.69
CA ARG A 51 -9.57 5.36 -11.31
C ARG A 51 -8.77 4.54 -10.29
N LEU A 52 -8.41 3.30 -10.61
CA LEU A 52 -7.48 2.50 -9.80
C LEU A 52 -6.14 3.22 -9.67
N LEU A 53 -5.56 3.69 -10.78
CA LEU A 53 -4.29 4.40 -10.79
C LEU A 53 -4.33 5.67 -9.92
N GLU A 54 -5.41 6.45 -10.00
CA GLU A 54 -5.59 7.63 -9.15
C GLU A 54 -5.62 7.28 -7.65
N LEU A 55 -6.29 6.17 -7.28
CA LEU A 55 -6.37 5.72 -5.88
C LEU A 55 -5.03 5.17 -5.38
N THR A 56 -4.31 4.40 -6.20
CA THR A 56 -3.00 3.86 -5.82
C THR A 56 -1.95 4.96 -5.75
N HIS A 57 -1.99 5.96 -6.64
CA HIS A 57 -1.11 7.13 -6.57
C HIS A 57 -1.37 7.98 -5.34
N ALA A 58 -2.64 8.23 -4.99
CA ALA A 58 -2.99 8.93 -3.76
C ALA A 58 -2.47 8.20 -2.51
N THR A 59 -2.58 6.86 -2.50
CA THR A 59 -2.05 6.04 -1.40
C THR A 59 -0.52 6.07 -1.36
N THR A 60 0.14 6.01 -2.52
CA THR A 60 1.61 6.09 -2.65
C THR A 60 2.14 7.44 -2.18
N GLU A 61 1.44 8.53 -2.48
CA GLU A 61 1.78 9.87 -1.99
C GLU A 61 1.74 9.95 -0.46
N GLU A 62 0.78 9.28 0.18
CA GLU A 62 0.73 9.21 1.64
C GLU A 62 1.88 8.36 2.21
N PHE A 63 2.37 7.35 1.48
CA PHE A 63 3.61 6.65 1.84
C PHE A 63 4.84 7.54 1.69
N ASN A 64 4.93 8.36 0.64
CA ASN A 64 6.02 9.34 0.47
C ASN A 64 6.07 10.29 1.68
N GLN A 65 4.93 10.77 2.15
CA GLN A 65 4.85 11.62 3.35
C GLN A 65 5.21 10.86 4.64
N LEU A 66 4.87 9.56 4.71
CA LEU A 66 5.18 8.74 5.87
C LEU A 66 6.69 8.44 5.99
N GLU A 67 7.44 8.51 4.89
CA GLU A 67 8.89 8.29 4.86
C GLU A 67 9.64 9.24 5.81
N GLU A 68 9.27 10.53 5.86
CA GLU A 68 9.89 11.50 6.76
C GLU A 68 9.83 11.04 8.24
N ALA A 69 8.73 10.39 8.63
CA ALA A 69 8.56 9.85 9.99
C ALA A 69 9.41 8.60 10.24
N PHE A 70 9.62 7.77 9.20
CA PHE A 70 10.57 6.65 9.27
C PHE A 70 12.00 7.18 9.42
N GLU A 71 12.41 8.16 8.59
CA GLU A 71 13.75 8.75 8.60
C GLU A 71 14.08 9.39 9.95
N ALA A 72 13.14 10.13 10.54
CA ALA A 72 13.28 10.73 11.86
C ALA A 72 13.55 9.70 12.98
N ARG A 73 13.32 8.40 12.71
CA ARG A 73 13.52 7.29 13.64
C ARG A 73 14.63 6.33 13.20
N GLY A 74 15.45 6.74 12.23
CA GLY A 74 16.56 5.94 11.73
C GLY A 74 16.12 4.71 10.94
N SER A 75 14.93 4.77 10.33
CA SER A 75 14.38 3.78 9.39
C SER A 75 14.12 4.46 8.05
N MET A 76 13.92 3.71 6.97
CA MET A 76 13.64 4.27 5.64
C MET A 76 12.74 3.33 4.83
N LEU A 77 12.05 3.83 3.80
CA LEU A 77 11.22 3.00 2.91
C LEU A 77 12.04 2.33 1.79
N GLU A 78 13.21 1.78 2.13
CA GLU A 78 14.12 1.14 1.18
C GLU A 78 13.66 -0.27 0.72
N THR A 79 14.58 -1.11 0.22
CA THR A 79 14.30 -2.37 -0.49
C THR A 79 13.19 -3.23 0.12
N VAL A 80 13.24 -3.52 1.44
CA VAL A 80 12.22 -4.37 2.08
C VAL A 80 10.85 -3.69 2.13
N ALA A 81 10.81 -2.40 2.45
CA ALA A 81 9.56 -1.65 2.46
C ALA A 81 9.00 -1.49 1.05
N ARG A 82 9.86 -1.17 0.08
CA ARG A 82 9.49 -1.01 -1.32
C ARG A 82 8.85 -2.28 -1.88
N ASP A 83 9.49 -3.41 -1.67
CA ASP A 83 9.02 -4.70 -2.15
C ASP A 83 7.71 -5.10 -1.42
N ALA A 84 7.58 -4.81 -0.12
CA ALA A 84 6.35 -5.08 0.65
C ALA A 84 5.16 -4.22 0.20
N ILE A 85 5.34 -2.89 0.12
CA ILE A 85 4.29 -1.94 -0.29
C ILE A 85 3.86 -2.23 -1.73
N GLY A 86 4.82 -2.40 -2.65
CA GLY A 86 4.53 -2.73 -4.04
C GLY A 86 3.77 -4.05 -4.16
N SER A 87 4.25 -5.12 -3.51
CA SER A 87 3.58 -6.42 -3.54
C SER A 87 2.15 -6.36 -3.00
N ASP A 88 1.91 -5.58 -1.94
CA ASP A 88 0.58 -5.41 -1.37
C ASP A 88 -0.35 -4.61 -2.29
N ILE A 89 0.13 -3.53 -2.92
CA ILE A 89 -0.66 -2.77 -3.90
C ILE A 89 -1.00 -3.62 -5.13
N GLY A 90 -0.03 -4.40 -5.63
CA GLY A 90 -0.27 -5.36 -6.71
C GLY A 90 -1.29 -6.44 -6.33
N PHE A 91 -1.20 -6.97 -5.10
CA PHE A 91 -2.18 -7.92 -4.57
C PHE A 91 -3.57 -7.31 -4.48
N ILE A 92 -3.71 -6.07 -4.00
CA ILE A 92 -4.98 -5.34 -3.94
C ILE A 92 -5.60 -5.23 -5.34
N ALA A 93 -4.84 -4.74 -6.32
CA ALA A 93 -5.32 -4.62 -7.70
C ALA A 93 -5.83 -5.96 -8.25
N ALA A 94 -5.06 -7.03 -8.09
CA ALA A 94 -5.44 -8.38 -8.52
C ALA A 94 -6.66 -8.92 -7.75
N ALA A 95 -6.78 -8.61 -6.46
CA ALA A 95 -7.92 -9.02 -5.63
C ALA A 95 -9.24 -8.39 -6.10
N TYR A 96 -9.18 -7.20 -6.69
CA TYR A 96 -10.33 -6.51 -7.29
C TYR A 96 -10.46 -6.72 -8.81
N GLY A 97 -9.67 -7.62 -9.40
CA GLY A 97 -9.83 -8.08 -10.79
C GLY A 97 -9.05 -7.29 -11.84
N PHE A 98 -8.04 -6.53 -11.43
CA PHE A 98 -7.16 -5.80 -12.33
C PHE A 98 -5.85 -6.55 -12.56
N ASP A 99 -5.43 -6.61 -13.81
CA ASP A 99 -4.12 -7.11 -14.24
C ASP A 99 -3.34 -5.92 -14.80
N VAL A 100 -2.66 -5.20 -13.92
CA VAL A 100 -1.92 -3.94 -14.19
C VAL A 100 -0.52 -4.08 -13.61
N ASP A 101 0.46 -3.49 -14.28
CA ASP A 101 1.84 -3.47 -13.79
C ASP A 101 1.92 -2.70 -12.47
N VAL A 102 2.45 -3.36 -11.44
CA VAL A 102 2.64 -2.74 -10.13
C VAL A 102 3.51 -1.50 -10.22
N GLU A 103 4.53 -1.47 -11.09
CA GLU A 103 5.41 -0.32 -11.26
C GLU A 103 4.64 0.91 -11.77
N GLU A 104 3.55 0.71 -12.54
CA GLU A 104 2.66 1.79 -12.94
C GLU A 104 1.83 2.30 -11.75
N LEU A 105 1.28 1.37 -10.96
CA LEU A 105 0.43 1.65 -9.80
C LEU A 105 1.12 2.45 -8.70
N ILE A 106 2.45 2.33 -8.59
CA ILE A 106 3.29 3.04 -7.60
C ILE A 106 4.34 3.96 -8.27
N SER A 107 4.11 4.36 -9.52
CA SER A 107 5.10 5.13 -10.30
C SER A 107 5.43 6.52 -9.73
N ASN A 108 4.59 7.07 -8.84
CA ASN A 108 4.81 8.34 -8.14
C ASN A 108 5.50 8.18 -6.78
N ARG A 109 6.04 7.00 -6.45
CA ARG A 109 6.82 6.81 -5.22
C ARG A 109 8.12 7.62 -5.25
N GLU A 110 8.56 8.06 -4.08
CA GLU A 110 9.85 8.74 -3.89
C GLU A 110 10.91 7.86 -3.20
N TRP A 111 10.53 6.61 -2.87
CA TRP A 111 11.33 5.58 -2.17
C TRP A 111 11.72 4.35 -3.03
#